data_AF-A0A969C1F0-F1
#
_entry.id   AF-A0A969C1F0-F1
#
_cell.length_a   1.000
_cell.length_b   1.000
_cell.length_c   1.000
_cell.angle_alpha   90.00
_cell.angle_beta   90.00
_cell.angle_gamma   90.00
#
_symmetry.space_group_name_H-M   'P 1'
#
loop_
_entity.id
_entity.type
_entity.pdbx_description
1 polymer ?
#
loop_
_entity_poly.entity_id
_entity_poly.type
_entity_poly.pdbx_seq_one_letter_code
_entity_poly.pdbx_strand_id
1 'polypeptide(L)'
;MSNEIPGHSIQSWLEESNAIDQYWDFDRLCQDLVKHKGKALTEYEAQLLKALLLGYNPQEIAGFLTSTDITVRVAISQKVLPWIELLVSAALHRPIEPTRERIPYWLERAGYRKAFMHRLPGYENDPSGQLEPSSSTIQKAVPATTQSSKSVARSGT
;
A
#
# COMPACT_ATOMS: atom_id res chain seq x y z
N MET A 1 17.23 -13.65 29.32
CA MET A 1 15.79 -13.59 28.99
C MET A 1 15.64 -12.51 27.91
N SER A 2 15.88 -12.87 26.65
CA SER A 2 15.85 -11.92 25.54
C SER A 2 14.45 -11.84 24.96
N ASN A 3 13.71 -10.79 25.34
CA ASN A 3 12.55 -10.32 24.58
C ASN A 3 13.02 -9.26 23.57
N GLU A 4 13.96 -9.67 22.72
CA GLU A 4 14.44 -8.87 21.59
C GLU A 4 13.54 -9.21 20.40
N ILE A 5 12.52 -8.38 20.16
CA ILE A 5 11.74 -8.44 18.92
C ILE A 5 12.71 -8.08 17.79
N PRO A 6 12.99 -8.98 16.83
CA PRO A 6 14.07 -8.77 15.89
C PRO A 6 13.72 -7.67 14.87
N GLY A 7 14.56 -6.62 14.80
CA GLY A 7 14.76 -5.87 13.56
C GLY A 7 14.42 -4.37 13.57
N HIS A 8 13.30 -3.94 14.15
CA HIS A 8 12.90 -2.52 14.08
C HIS A 8 13.19 -1.75 15.38
N SER A 9 14.24 -0.92 15.33
CA SER A 9 14.45 0.15 16.31
C SER A 9 13.33 1.19 16.18
N ILE A 10 12.96 1.84 17.30
CA ILE A 10 12.01 2.97 17.31
C ILE A 10 12.45 4.08 16.33
N GLN A 11 13.77 4.23 16.12
CA GLN A 11 14.34 5.15 15.13
C GLN A 11 13.98 4.76 13.69
N SER A 12 14.02 3.47 13.33
CA SER A 12 13.63 2.98 12.00
C SER A 12 12.14 3.21 11.76
N TRP A 13 11.30 2.83 12.74
CA TRP A 13 9.86 3.09 12.69
C TRP A 13 9.56 4.58 12.51
N LEU A 14 10.27 5.47 13.21
CA LEU A 14 10.07 6.91 13.08
C LEU A 14 10.40 7.39 11.66
N GLU A 15 11.51 6.93 11.07
CA GLU A 15 11.91 7.27 9.70
C GLU A 15 10.92 6.72 8.65
N GLU A 16 10.49 5.47 8.77
CA GLU A 16 9.46 4.85 7.93
C GLU A 16 8.10 5.58 8.06
N SER A 17 7.73 5.98 9.29
CA SER A 17 6.53 6.77 9.55
C SER A 17 6.62 8.19 8.98
N ASN A 18 7.82 8.75 8.83
CA ASN A 18 8.04 10.03 8.18
C ASN A 18 8.02 9.90 6.65
N ALA A 19 8.53 8.79 6.12
CA ALA A 19 8.46 8.45 4.70
C ALA A 19 7.02 8.18 4.21
N ILE A 20 6.05 7.95 5.12
CA ILE A 20 4.66 7.69 4.75
C ILE A 20 4.03 8.81 3.91
N ASP A 21 4.45 10.07 4.17
CA ASP A 21 4.01 11.26 3.44
C ASP A 21 4.49 11.27 1.98
N GLN A 22 5.37 10.35 1.58
CA GLN A 22 5.76 10.14 0.17
C GLN A 22 4.78 9.20 -0.57
N TYR A 23 4.14 8.28 0.14
CA TYR A 23 3.25 7.25 -0.43
C TYR A 23 1.75 7.56 -0.24
N TRP A 24 1.42 8.35 0.78
CA TRP A 24 0.06 8.71 1.17
C TRP A 24 -0.08 10.23 1.31
N ASP A 25 -1.24 10.76 0.97
CA ASP A 25 -1.64 12.13 1.30
C ASP A 25 -2.09 12.22 2.76
N PHE A 26 -1.16 11.94 3.68
CA PHE A 26 -1.43 11.88 5.11
C PHE A 26 -1.87 13.23 5.68
N ASP A 27 -1.34 14.36 5.19
CA ASP A 27 -1.84 15.69 5.53
C ASP A 27 -3.33 15.85 5.17
N ARG A 28 -3.72 15.53 3.93
CA ARG A 28 -5.13 15.56 3.50
C ARG A 28 -5.99 14.61 4.32
N LEU A 29 -5.52 13.38 4.56
CA LEU A 29 -6.22 12.40 5.40
C LEU A 29 -6.44 12.94 6.82
N CYS A 30 -5.43 13.60 7.41
CA CYS A 30 -5.53 14.23 8.72
C CYS A 30 -6.53 15.40 8.70
N GLN A 31 -6.47 16.28 7.69
CA GLN A 31 -7.43 17.38 7.53
C GLN A 31 -8.88 16.87 7.38
N ASP A 32 -9.11 15.88 6.52
CA ASP A 32 -10.43 15.30 6.28
C ASP A 32 -10.93 14.53 7.53
N LEU A 33 -10.04 13.83 8.25
CA LEU A 33 -10.35 13.28 9.58
C LEU A 33 -10.75 14.37 10.58
N VAL A 34 -10.07 15.51 10.62
CA VAL A 34 -10.42 16.63 11.53
C VAL A 34 -11.80 17.23 11.15
N LYS A 35 -12.11 17.36 9.85
CA LYS A 35 -13.44 17.80 9.37
C LYS A 35 -14.54 16.82 9.79
N HIS A 36 -14.32 15.51 9.66
CA HIS A 36 -15.32 14.49 10.00
C HIS A 36 -15.46 14.22 11.50
N LYS A 37 -14.35 14.22 12.25
CA LYS A 37 -14.29 14.01 13.72
C LYS A 37 -14.67 15.26 14.51
N GLY A 38 -14.55 16.44 13.91
CA GLY A 38 -14.75 17.75 14.56
C GLY A 38 -13.70 18.09 15.62
N LYS A 39 -12.59 17.34 15.70
CA LYS A 39 -11.51 17.52 16.69
C LYS A 39 -10.16 17.22 16.04
N ALA A 40 -9.13 17.94 16.46
CA ALA A 40 -7.74 17.66 16.08
C ALA A 40 -7.38 16.18 16.30
N LEU A 41 -6.55 15.61 15.42
CA LEU A 41 -5.86 14.36 15.70
C LEU A 41 -4.81 14.61 16.78
N THR A 42 -4.77 13.77 17.81
CA THR A 42 -3.63 13.79 18.73
C THR A 42 -2.42 13.15 18.07
N GLU A 43 -1.22 13.50 18.52
CA GLU A 43 0.02 12.93 17.98
C GLU A 43 0.03 11.38 18.07
N TYR A 44 -0.48 10.82 19.17
CA TYR A 44 -0.70 9.39 19.35
C TYR A 44 -1.68 8.78 18.32
N GLU A 45 -2.76 9.48 17.99
CA GLU A 45 -3.73 9.03 16.98
C GLU A 45 -3.16 9.11 15.56
N ALA A 46 -2.33 10.12 15.28
CA ALA A 46 -1.59 10.22 14.02
C ALA A 46 -0.56 9.09 13.90
N GLN A 47 0.22 8.81 14.93
CA GLN A 47 1.20 7.71 14.94
C GLN A 47 0.54 6.33 14.81
N LEU A 48 -0.60 6.08 15.48
CA LEU A 48 -1.41 4.88 15.28
C LEU A 48 -1.85 4.71 13.81
N LEU A 49 -2.33 5.79 13.19
CA LEU A 49 -2.78 5.78 11.80
C LEU A 49 -1.61 5.55 10.83
N LYS A 50 -0.45 6.17 11.08
CA LYS A 50 0.78 5.93 10.31
C LYS A 50 1.21 4.47 10.38
N ALA A 51 1.24 3.87 11.58
CA ALA A 51 1.64 2.48 11.74
C ALA A 51 0.65 1.49 11.08
N LEU A 52 -0.66 1.79 11.11
CA LEU A 52 -1.69 1.01 10.40
C LEU A 52 -1.54 1.08 8.88
N LEU A 53 -1.22 2.26 8.34
CA LEU A 53 -0.98 2.46 6.90
C LEU A 53 0.29 1.75 6.40
N LEU A 54 1.29 1.56 7.28
CA LEU A 54 2.48 0.75 7.02
C LEU A 54 2.26 -0.77 7.24
N GLY A 55 1.11 -1.17 7.80
CA GLY A 55 0.73 -2.58 7.99
C GLY A 55 1.21 -3.22 9.29
N TYR A 56 1.71 -2.46 10.27
CA TYR A 56 2.18 -3.02 11.55
C TYR A 56 1.06 -3.60 12.42
N ASN A 57 1.40 -4.66 13.16
CA ASN A 57 0.49 -5.33 14.10
C ASN A 57 0.40 -4.56 15.43
N PRO A 58 -0.71 -4.71 16.20
CA PRO A 58 -0.88 -4.00 17.47
C PRO A 58 0.22 -4.27 18.50
N GLN A 59 0.84 -5.46 18.47
CA GLN A 59 1.95 -5.82 19.35
C GLN A 59 3.23 -5.04 19.01
N GLU A 60 3.51 -4.84 17.73
CA GLU A 60 4.66 -4.05 17.25
C GLU A 60 4.44 -2.57 17.58
N ILE A 61 3.25 -2.06 17.26
CA ILE A 61 2.80 -0.71 17.60
C ILE A 61 2.87 -0.44 19.11
N ALA A 62 2.49 -1.41 19.95
CA ALA A 62 2.63 -1.31 21.40
C ALA A 62 4.08 -1.13 21.84
N GLY A 63 5.03 -1.84 21.21
CA GLY A 63 6.46 -1.64 21.39
C GLY A 63 6.93 -0.24 21.03
N PHE A 64 6.53 0.29 19.87
CA PHE A 64 6.95 1.63 19.41
C PHE A 64 6.32 2.76 20.23
N LEU A 65 5.04 2.64 20.60
CA LEU A 65 4.29 3.66 21.34
C LEU A 65 4.42 3.54 22.87
N THR A 66 5.32 2.70 23.37
CA THR A 66 5.50 2.42 24.81
C THR A 66 4.19 2.09 25.55
N SER A 67 3.27 1.45 24.84
CA SER A 67 1.88 1.21 25.26
C SER A 67 1.61 -0.29 25.38
N THR A 68 0.45 -0.69 25.93
CA THR A 68 0.08 -2.12 25.96
C THR A 68 -0.63 -2.53 24.67
N ASP A 69 -0.45 -3.78 24.22
CA ASP A 69 -1.20 -4.35 23.08
C ASP A 69 -2.72 -4.16 23.26
N ILE A 70 -3.22 -4.37 24.47
CA ILE A 70 -4.65 -4.19 24.80
C ILE A 70 -5.08 -2.74 24.55
N THR A 71 -4.31 -1.76 25.04
CA THR A 71 -4.56 -0.32 24.81
C THR A 71 -4.54 0.02 23.32
N VAL A 72 -3.58 -0.51 22.57
CA VAL A 72 -3.45 -0.28 21.12
C VAL A 72 -4.61 -0.91 20.34
N ARG A 73 -4.99 -2.16 20.65
CA ARG A 73 -6.15 -2.84 20.04
C ARG A 73 -7.44 -2.08 20.32
N VAL A 74 -7.69 -1.67 21.57
CA VAL A 74 -8.87 -0.89 21.94
C VAL A 74 -8.87 0.48 21.27
N ALA A 75 -7.75 1.21 21.24
CA ALA A 75 -7.65 2.50 20.57
C ALA A 75 -7.93 2.39 19.07
N ILE A 76 -7.41 1.37 18.39
CA ILE A 76 -7.66 1.16 16.97
C ILE A 76 -9.14 0.84 16.71
N SER A 77 -9.75 -0.07 17.48
CA SER A 77 -11.16 -0.44 17.28
C SER A 77 -12.16 0.65 17.70
N GLN A 78 -11.88 1.43 18.75
CA GLN A 78 -12.82 2.44 19.26
C GLN A 78 -12.62 3.84 18.66
N LYS A 79 -11.43 4.16 18.14
CA LYS A 79 -11.12 5.46 17.54
C LYS A 79 -10.86 5.37 16.05
N VAL A 80 -9.87 4.59 15.63
CA VAL A 80 -9.38 4.65 14.25
C VAL A 80 -10.40 4.05 13.28
N LEU A 81 -10.87 2.82 13.52
CA LEU A 81 -11.85 2.16 12.64
C LEU A 81 -13.09 3.01 12.34
N PRO A 82 -13.86 3.54 13.32
CA PRO A 82 -15.06 4.32 13.02
C PRO A 82 -14.76 5.66 12.32
N TRP A 83 -13.57 6.24 12.45
CA TRP A 83 -13.22 7.45 11.70
C TRP A 83 -12.87 7.13 10.25
N ILE A 84 -12.16 6.02 10.00
CA ILE A 84 -11.90 5.53 8.64
C ILE A 84 -13.23 5.09 7.98
N GLU A 85 -14.13 4.46 8.73
CA GLU A 85 -15.49 4.12 8.27
C GLU A 85 -16.21 5.36 7.76
N LEU A 86 -16.31 6.39 8.60
CA LEU A 86 -17.02 7.63 8.28
C LEU A 86 -16.41 8.36 7.08
N LEU A 87 -15.07 8.50 7.06
CA LEU A 87 -14.34 9.21 6.02
C LEU A 87 -14.38 8.48 4.66
N VAL A 88 -14.17 7.16 4.65
CA VAL A 88 -14.25 6.38 3.40
C VAL A 88 -15.70 6.24 2.94
N SER A 89 -16.65 6.07 3.85
CA SER A 89 -18.08 6.00 3.48
C SER A 89 -18.60 7.32 2.90
N ALA A 90 -18.09 8.45 3.40
CA ALA A 90 -18.36 9.76 2.82
C ALA A 90 -17.71 9.92 1.43
N ALA A 91 -16.44 9.51 1.27
CA ALA A 91 -15.72 9.61 0.00
C ALA A 91 -16.25 8.67 -1.10
N LEU A 92 -16.72 7.47 -0.74
CA LEU A 92 -17.28 6.48 -1.66
C LEU A 92 -18.82 6.53 -1.78
N HIS A 93 -19.47 7.43 -1.04
CA HIS A 93 -20.93 7.54 -0.93
C HIS A 93 -21.65 6.20 -0.64
N ARG A 94 -21.02 5.34 0.18
CA ARG A 94 -21.48 3.98 0.49
C ARG A 94 -20.97 3.54 1.87
N PRO A 95 -21.76 2.88 2.73
CA PRO A 95 -21.25 2.27 3.95
C PRO A 95 -20.19 1.20 3.65
N ILE A 96 -19.05 1.27 4.33
CA ILE A 96 -18.00 0.25 4.30
C ILE A 96 -17.85 -0.41 5.67
N GLU A 97 -17.33 -1.64 5.69
CA GLU A 97 -16.85 -2.27 6.93
C GLU A 97 -15.31 -2.22 6.92
N PRO A 98 -14.68 -1.31 7.68
CA PRO A 98 -13.23 -1.26 7.78
C PRO A 98 -12.74 -2.32 8.77
N THR A 99 -12.11 -3.37 8.26
CA THR A 99 -11.22 -4.22 9.06
C THR A 99 -9.83 -3.60 9.08
N ARG A 100 -9.03 -3.86 10.14
CA ARG A 100 -7.67 -3.31 10.30
C ARG A 100 -6.82 -3.52 9.04
N GLU A 101 -6.87 -4.74 8.51
CA GLU A 101 -6.05 -5.22 7.40
C GLU A 101 -6.46 -4.57 6.06
N ARG A 102 -7.69 -4.05 5.99
CA ARG A 102 -8.27 -3.40 4.80
C ARG A 102 -8.26 -1.88 4.87
N ILE A 103 -7.80 -1.25 5.96
CA ILE A 103 -7.67 0.21 6.05
C ILE A 103 -6.87 0.79 4.86
N PRO A 104 -5.69 0.25 4.47
CA PRO A 104 -4.93 0.80 3.35
C PRO A 104 -5.70 0.69 2.03
N TYR A 105 -6.30 -0.47 1.75
CA TYR A 105 -7.12 -0.72 0.55
C TYR A 105 -8.30 0.27 0.45
N TRP A 106 -8.99 0.52 1.56
CA TRP A 106 -10.12 1.45 1.60
C TRP A 106 -9.71 2.91 1.38
N LEU A 107 -8.58 3.33 1.96
CA LEU A 107 -8.01 4.67 1.77
C LEU A 107 -7.43 4.89 0.38
N GLU A 108 -6.85 3.85 -0.24
CA GLU A 108 -6.43 3.86 -1.64
C GLU A 108 -7.64 4.07 -2.56
N ARG A 109 -8.74 3.33 -2.35
CA ARG A 109 -9.99 3.51 -3.12
C ARG A 109 -10.65 4.86 -2.92
N ALA A 110 -10.48 5.50 -1.78
CA ALA A 110 -10.94 6.86 -1.51
C ALA A 110 -9.98 7.95 -2.05
N GLY A 111 -8.87 7.56 -2.70
CA GLY A 111 -7.95 8.49 -3.37
C GLY A 111 -7.00 9.23 -2.43
N TYR A 112 -6.57 8.61 -1.33
CA TYR A 112 -5.54 9.14 -0.43
C TYR A 112 -4.15 8.54 -0.67
N ARG A 113 -4.01 7.56 -1.59
CA ARG A 113 -2.71 7.01 -1.98
C ARG A 113 -2.11 7.88 -3.09
N LYS A 114 -0.86 8.32 -2.93
CA LYS A 114 -0.14 9.08 -3.95
C LYS A 114 0.15 8.17 -5.13
N ALA A 115 -0.29 8.57 -6.32
CA ALA A 115 -0.23 7.75 -7.54
C ALA A 115 1.20 7.40 -8.02
N PHE A 116 2.25 7.96 -7.40
CA PHE A 116 3.62 7.85 -7.89
C PHE A 116 4.33 6.52 -7.59
N MET A 117 3.70 5.58 -6.90
CA MET A 117 4.22 4.21 -6.75
C MET A 117 3.27 3.19 -7.35
N HIS A 118 3.54 2.86 -8.61
CA HIS A 118 2.97 1.71 -9.30
C HIS A 118 3.39 0.42 -8.56
N ARG A 119 2.50 -0.09 -7.70
CA ARG A 119 2.50 -1.44 -7.10
C ARG A 119 3.77 -1.81 -6.30
N LEU A 120 3.66 -1.88 -4.97
CA LEU A 120 4.63 -2.63 -4.15
C LEU A 120 4.74 -4.06 -4.70
N PRO A 121 5.94 -4.56 -5.07
CA PRO A 121 6.12 -5.92 -5.57
C PRO A 121 5.87 -6.90 -4.42
N GLY A 122 4.66 -7.46 -4.37
CA GLY A 122 4.21 -8.33 -3.29
C GLY A 122 2.70 -8.27 -3.00
N TYR A 123 2.03 -7.16 -3.34
CA TYR A 123 0.56 -7.10 -3.34
C TYR A 123 0.04 -7.29 -4.78
N GLU A 124 0.09 -8.54 -5.24
CA GLU A 124 -0.60 -8.95 -6.45
C GLU A 124 -2.08 -9.13 -6.12
N ASN A 125 -2.86 -8.05 -6.25
CA ASN A 125 -4.27 -8.16 -6.51
C ASN A 125 -4.47 -7.85 -7.98
N ASP A 126 -4.73 -8.91 -8.75
CA ASP A 126 -5.52 -8.76 -9.97
C ASP A 126 -6.97 -8.47 -9.55
N PRO A 127 -7.49 -7.30 -9.94
CA PRO A 127 -8.85 -7.31 -10.44
C PRO A 127 -8.88 -6.64 -11.82
N SER A 128 -8.90 -7.47 -12.86
CA SER A 128 -8.97 -7.10 -14.28
C SER A 128 -7.65 -6.62 -14.88
N GLY A 129 -6.81 -7.57 -15.28
CA GLY A 129 -5.75 -7.30 -16.24
C GLY A 129 -6.28 -6.75 -17.57
N GLN A 130 -6.09 -5.45 -17.80
CA GLN A 130 -5.78 -4.89 -19.13
C GLN A 130 -5.09 -3.52 -19.02
N LEU A 131 -3.80 -3.54 -18.70
CA LEU A 131 -2.90 -2.40 -18.92
C LEU A 131 -1.73 -2.89 -19.77
N GLU A 132 -1.93 -2.86 -21.09
CA GLU A 132 -0.88 -3.08 -22.09
C GLU A 132 0.17 -1.94 -21.98
N PRO A 133 1.42 -2.21 -21.57
CA PRO A 133 2.44 -1.19 -21.55
C PRO A 133 2.97 -0.96 -22.97
N SER A 134 2.55 0.14 -23.58
CA SER A 134 3.20 0.66 -24.79
C SER A 134 4.66 1.04 -24.50
N SER A 135 5.61 0.18 -24.87
CA SER A 135 7.04 0.53 -25.08
C SER A 135 7.71 -0.60 -25.88
N SER A 136 7.98 -0.40 -27.16
CA SER A 136 9.29 0.11 -27.61
C SER A 136 10.48 -0.56 -26.94
N THR A 137 11.07 -1.56 -27.61
CA THR A 137 12.44 -2.02 -27.35
C THR A 137 13.22 -2.06 -28.66
N ILE A 138 14.36 -1.40 -28.65
CA ILE A 138 15.24 -1.15 -29.79
C ILE A 138 16.14 -2.36 -30.07
N GLN A 139 16.18 -2.76 -31.35
CA GLN A 139 17.30 -3.39 -32.09
C GLN A 139 18.26 -4.37 -31.39
N LYS A 140 18.49 -5.52 -32.03
CA LYS A 140 19.86 -6.05 -32.20
C LYS A 140 20.03 -6.68 -33.58
N ALA A 141 21.13 -6.33 -34.25
CA ALA A 141 21.41 -6.72 -35.63
C ALA A 141 22.44 -7.86 -35.74
N VAL A 142 22.40 -8.55 -36.91
CA VAL A 142 23.53 -9.19 -37.61
C VAL A 142 24.05 -10.54 -37.06
N PRO A 143 24.67 -11.45 -37.86
CA PRO A 143 24.81 -11.53 -39.33
C PRO A 143 24.16 -12.78 -39.97
N ALA A 144 24.20 -12.86 -41.31
CA ALA A 144 23.84 -14.04 -42.11
C ALA A 144 25.01 -15.04 -42.29
N THR A 145 24.73 -16.33 -42.54
CA THR A 145 25.47 -17.24 -43.46
C THR A 145 24.76 -18.60 -43.70
N THR A 146 24.30 -18.79 -44.94
CA THR A 146 24.37 -19.96 -45.85
C THR A 146 24.53 -21.43 -45.34
N GLN A 147 23.55 -22.30 -45.64
CA GLN A 147 23.63 -23.55 -46.48
C GLN A 147 22.24 -24.26 -46.48
N SER A 148 21.61 -24.63 -47.61
CA SER A 148 21.87 -25.80 -48.51
C SER A 148 21.65 -27.16 -47.79
N SER A 149 20.85 -28.15 -48.21
CA SER A 149 20.12 -28.54 -49.46
C SER A 149 18.80 -29.28 -49.04
N LYS A 150 17.89 -29.85 -49.86
CA LYS A 150 18.01 -30.60 -51.14
C LYS A 150 16.63 -30.80 -51.84
N SER A 151 16.67 -31.21 -53.12
CA SER A 151 15.61 -31.24 -54.13
C SER A 151 14.53 -32.34 -54.04
N VAL A 152 13.33 -32.04 -54.59
CA VAL A 152 12.36 -32.92 -55.31
C VAL A 152 11.21 -32.00 -55.81
N ALA A 153 10.59 -32.12 -57.00
CA ALA A 153 10.83 -32.93 -58.21
C ALA A 153 10.27 -32.23 -59.50
N ARG A 154 10.29 -32.97 -60.62
CA ARG A 154 9.67 -32.75 -61.96
C ARG A 154 8.23 -33.34 -61.96
N SER A 155 7.29 -33.12 -62.89
CA SER A 155 7.31 -32.63 -64.29
C SER A 155 5.97 -31.94 -64.65
N GLY A 156 5.94 -31.17 -65.73
CA GLY A 156 4.71 -30.81 -66.44
C GLY A 156 4.93 -30.74 -67.95
N THR A 157 4.25 -31.64 -68.68
CA THR A 157 3.77 -31.66 -70.08
C THR A 157 3.43 -33.10 -70.42
#